data_AF-A0A3M7AGI2-F1
#
_entry.id   AF-A0A3M7AGI2-F1
#
_cell.length_a   1.000
_cell.length_b   1.000
_cell.length_c   1.000
_cell.angle_alpha   90.00
_cell.angle_beta   90.00
_cell.angle_gamma   90.00
#
_symmetry.space_group_name_H-M   'P 1'
#
loop_
_entity.id
_entity.type
_entity.pdbx_description
1 polymer ?
#
loop_
_entity_poly.entity_id
_entity_poly.type
_entity_poly.pdbx_seq_one_letter_code
_entity_poly.pdbx_strand_id
1 'polypeptide(L)'
;MSGWGWGSIWGGSGKNSKDGPKNAILGLRSTLEMLTKREKHLQNQMDEQDNIARKNVNANKGIAKAALRRKKNYEHQLEQTQAQMLTVEREISSIETANINKETLDAMKNAQQAMKKIHGGLTIDKVDQTMEDLREQHAIGEEIAEALTQGNVGNSVDEDELDDELNELQQEELDTKMLKTGTVPVSDQVQRMPSVGNQESKLFFIYGSTRMFSADTQTVKGKAQQVEEDDEEEELRKLQAEMAM
;
A
#
# COMPACT_ATOMS: atom_id res chain seq x y z
N MET A 1 -51.33 28.51 -8.11
CA MET A 1 -50.12 28.65 -8.95
C MET A 1 -49.47 27.29 -9.06
N SER A 2 -49.59 26.73 -10.26
CA SER A 2 -48.84 25.66 -10.94
C SER A 2 -47.98 24.71 -10.10
N GLY A 3 -48.50 23.49 -9.88
CA GLY A 3 -47.68 22.31 -9.65
C GLY A 3 -47.12 21.82 -10.99
N TRP A 4 -45.79 21.70 -11.09
CA TRP A 4 -45.11 21.18 -12.26
C TRP A 4 -44.78 19.70 -12.04
N GLY A 5 -45.74 18.85 -12.41
CA GLY A 5 -45.49 17.43 -12.70
C GLY A 5 -45.15 17.28 -14.17
N TRP A 6 -43.93 16.82 -14.47
CA TRP A 6 -43.54 16.31 -15.80
C TRP A 6 -42.98 14.90 -15.65
N GLY A 7 -43.86 13.97 -15.32
CA GLY A 7 -43.66 12.57 -15.66
C GLY A 7 -43.92 12.40 -17.16
N SER A 8 -42.86 12.31 -17.97
CA SER A 8 -42.94 11.80 -19.35
C SER A 8 -41.59 11.39 -19.97
N ILE A 9 -40.63 10.90 -19.17
CA ILE A 9 -39.37 10.29 -19.69
C ILE A 9 -39.28 8.81 -19.27
N TRP A 10 -40.43 8.13 -19.23
CA TRP A 10 -40.53 6.67 -19.10
C TRP A 10 -40.93 6.11 -20.48
N GLY A 11 -39.93 5.81 -21.31
CA GLY A 11 -40.14 5.32 -22.66
C GLY A 11 -38.82 4.92 -23.34
N GLY A 12 -38.20 3.84 -22.88
CA GLY A 12 -36.97 3.33 -23.50
C GLY A 12 -36.21 2.29 -22.67
N SER A 13 -36.90 1.30 -22.09
CA SER A 13 -36.23 0.15 -21.46
C SER A 13 -36.14 -1.00 -22.45
N GLY A 14 -34.92 -1.41 -22.81
CA GLY A 14 -34.71 -2.62 -23.60
C GLY A 14 -33.29 -2.88 -24.12
N LYS A 15 -32.36 -1.90 -24.08
CA LYS A 15 -31.04 -2.08 -24.71
C LYS A 15 -29.79 -1.64 -23.93
N ASN A 16 -29.92 -1.17 -22.68
CA ASN A 16 -28.77 -0.71 -21.87
C ASN A 16 -28.29 -1.69 -20.77
N SER A 17 -28.91 -2.86 -20.60
CA SER A 17 -28.55 -3.76 -19.49
C SER A 17 -27.26 -4.54 -19.68
N LYS A 18 -26.74 -4.64 -20.92
CA LYS A 18 -25.44 -5.27 -21.20
C LYS A 18 -24.24 -4.34 -20.96
N ASP A 19 -24.43 -3.02 -21.02
CA ASP A 19 -23.37 -2.03 -20.84
C ASP A 19 -23.43 -1.31 -19.48
N GLY A 20 -24.34 -1.71 -18.60
CA GLY A 20 -24.58 -1.07 -17.30
C GLY A 20 -23.32 -0.90 -16.44
N PRO A 21 -22.56 -1.97 -16.13
CA PRO A 21 -21.36 -1.88 -15.31
C PRO A 21 -20.25 -1.06 -15.97
N LYS A 22 -20.02 -1.28 -17.28
CA LYS A 22 -18.98 -0.56 -18.04
C LYS A 22 -19.28 0.94 -18.12
N ASN A 23 -20.51 1.32 -18.42
CA ASN A 23 -20.94 2.71 -18.48
C ASN A 23 -20.88 3.38 -17.09
N ALA A 24 -21.22 2.66 -16.02
CA ALA A 24 -21.09 3.16 -14.65
C ALA A 24 -19.62 3.42 -14.29
N ILE A 25 -18.71 2.49 -14.59
CA ILE A 25 -17.27 2.66 -14.37
C ILE A 25 -16.74 3.85 -15.17
N LEU A 26 -17.13 4.02 -16.44
CA LEU A 26 -16.73 5.17 -17.25
C LEU A 26 -17.20 6.50 -16.64
N GLY A 27 -18.45 6.56 -16.16
CA GLY A 27 -18.97 7.75 -15.47
C GLY A 27 -18.22 8.08 -14.18
N LEU A 28 -17.90 7.05 -13.37
CA LEU A 28 -17.11 7.22 -12.15
C LEU A 28 -15.68 7.68 -12.45
N ARG A 29 -15.04 7.13 -13.49
CA ARG A 29 -13.70 7.58 -13.93
C ARG A 29 -13.71 9.02 -14.42
N SER A 30 -14.75 9.44 -15.15
CA SER A 30 -14.92 10.85 -15.54
C SER A 30 -15.09 11.75 -14.30
N THR A 31 -15.82 11.29 -13.30
CA THR A 31 -15.98 12.00 -12.02
C THR A 31 -14.64 12.14 -11.29
N LEU A 32 -13.85 11.07 -11.25
CA LEU A 32 -12.51 11.07 -10.67
C LEU A 32 -11.62 12.12 -11.37
N GLU A 33 -11.63 12.17 -12.70
CA GLU A 33 -10.87 13.18 -13.45
C GLU A 33 -11.29 14.61 -13.10
N MET A 34 -12.59 14.87 -12.94
CA MET A 34 -13.09 16.19 -12.49
C MET A 34 -12.60 16.53 -11.08
N LEU A 35 -12.62 15.57 -10.15
CA LEU A 35 -12.12 15.76 -8.79
C LEU A 35 -10.61 16.02 -8.77
N THR A 36 -9.82 15.31 -9.58
CA THR A 36 -8.37 15.58 -9.74
C THR A 36 -8.10 16.97 -10.29
N LYS A 37 -8.90 17.46 -11.26
CA LYS A 37 -8.78 18.84 -11.75
C LYS A 37 -9.10 19.85 -10.64
N ARG A 38 -10.13 19.58 -9.83
CA ARG A 38 -10.49 20.42 -8.68
C ARG A 38 -9.39 20.44 -7.62
N GLU A 39 -8.80 19.30 -7.28
CA GLU A 39 -7.65 19.19 -6.38
C GLU A 39 -6.49 20.08 -6.84
N LYS A 40 -6.07 19.97 -8.11
CA LYS A 40 -5.01 20.82 -8.67
C LYS A 40 -5.36 22.30 -8.59
N HIS A 41 -6.62 22.66 -8.86
CA HIS A 41 -7.06 24.05 -8.75
C HIS A 41 -6.97 24.58 -7.31
N LEU A 42 -7.40 23.79 -6.33
CA LEU A 42 -7.32 24.16 -4.91
C LEU A 42 -5.87 24.29 -4.44
N GLN A 43 -4.97 23.41 -4.90
CA GLN A 43 -3.54 23.51 -4.60
C GLN A 43 -2.95 24.82 -5.14
N ASN A 44 -3.25 25.17 -6.39
CA ASN A 44 -2.80 26.45 -6.97
C ASN A 44 -3.33 27.66 -6.20
N GLN A 45 -4.60 27.62 -5.75
CA GLN A 45 -5.17 28.68 -4.91
C GLN A 45 -4.47 28.77 -3.54
N MET A 46 -4.11 27.65 -2.94
CA MET A 46 -3.34 27.62 -1.70
C MET A 46 -1.96 28.25 -1.86
N ASP A 47 -1.26 27.92 -2.94
CA ASP A 47 0.07 28.47 -3.25
C ASP A 47 0.00 29.98 -3.49
N GLU A 48 -1.04 30.46 -4.18
CA GLU A 48 -1.28 31.88 -4.37
C GLU A 48 -1.49 32.61 -3.03
N GLN A 49 -2.32 32.06 -2.13
CA GLN A 49 -2.53 32.67 -0.81
C GLN A 49 -1.27 32.60 0.06
N ASP A 50 -0.47 31.54 -0.04
CA ASP A 50 0.82 31.42 0.66
C ASP A 50 1.78 32.51 0.21
N ASN A 51 1.88 32.74 -1.12
CA ASN A 51 2.68 33.80 -1.70
C ASN A 51 2.23 35.20 -1.24
N ILE A 52 0.93 35.47 -1.20
CA ILE A 52 0.39 36.73 -0.68
C ILE A 52 0.75 36.90 0.80
N ALA A 53 0.63 35.84 1.61
CA ALA A 53 0.99 35.89 3.02
C ALA A 53 2.48 36.20 3.23
N ARG A 54 3.37 35.52 2.50
CA ARG A 54 4.83 35.75 2.56
C ARG A 54 5.22 37.17 2.17
N LYS A 55 4.62 37.71 1.10
CA LYS A 55 4.87 39.09 0.66
C LYS A 55 4.45 40.15 1.69
N ASN A 56 3.43 39.86 2.49
CA ASN A 56 2.84 40.83 3.43
C ASN A 56 3.21 40.60 4.89
N VAL A 57 3.98 39.56 5.23
CA VAL A 57 4.25 39.16 6.64
C VAL A 57 4.90 40.27 7.46
N ASN A 58 5.83 41.03 6.86
CA ASN A 58 6.55 42.12 7.51
C ASN A 58 5.94 43.51 7.23
N ALA A 59 5.12 43.64 6.17
CA ALA A 59 4.55 44.92 5.74
C ALA A 59 3.15 45.15 6.29
N ASN A 60 2.24 44.18 6.13
CA ASN A 60 0.85 44.29 6.54
C ASN A 60 0.33 42.96 7.09
N LYS A 61 0.43 42.82 8.42
CA LYS A 61 -0.01 41.64 9.17
C LYS A 61 -1.49 41.31 8.95
N GLY A 62 -2.35 42.31 8.70
CA GLY A 62 -3.77 42.10 8.44
C GLY A 62 -4.02 41.34 7.14
N ILE A 63 -3.35 41.75 6.06
CA ILE A 63 -3.44 41.09 4.75
C ILE A 63 -2.86 39.68 4.84
N ALA A 64 -1.70 39.52 5.48
CA ALA A 64 -1.08 38.21 5.65
C ALA A 64 -1.99 37.23 6.42
N LYS A 65 -2.60 37.68 7.51
CA LYS A 65 -3.55 36.86 8.30
C LYS A 65 -4.81 36.50 7.50
N ALA A 66 -5.33 37.41 6.69
CA ALA A 66 -6.48 37.14 5.83
C ALA A 66 -6.14 36.10 4.74
N ALA A 67 -4.96 36.19 4.12
CA ALA A 67 -4.50 35.22 3.14
C ALA A 67 -4.32 33.82 3.76
N LEU A 68 -3.70 33.72 4.93
CA LEU A 68 -3.57 32.45 5.65
C LEU A 68 -4.92 31.82 6.01
N ARG A 69 -5.92 32.62 6.38
CA ARG A 69 -7.29 32.12 6.62
C ARG A 69 -7.92 31.53 5.36
N ARG A 70 -7.76 32.19 4.20
CA ARG A 70 -8.23 31.66 2.92
C ARG A 70 -7.51 30.36 2.56
N LYS A 71 -6.19 30.32 2.72
CA LYS A 71 -5.39 29.09 2.53
C LYS A 71 -5.94 27.94 3.36
N LYS A 72 -6.19 28.15 4.66
CA LYS A 72 -6.78 27.13 5.55
C LYS A 72 -8.16 26.65 5.09
N ASN A 73 -8.99 27.52 4.54
CA ASN A 73 -10.29 27.13 3.98
C ASN A 73 -10.13 26.29 2.69
N TYR A 74 -9.12 26.56 1.87
CA TYR A 74 -8.81 25.75 0.69
C TYR A 74 -8.22 24.39 1.08
N GLU A 75 -7.37 24.33 2.11
CA GLU A 75 -6.86 23.07 2.67
C GLU A 75 -8.02 22.16 3.11
N HIS A 76 -9.03 22.70 3.79
CA HIS A 76 -10.21 21.92 4.17
C HIS A 76 -11.03 21.43 2.97
N GLN A 77 -11.18 22.26 1.94
CA GLN A 77 -11.86 21.84 0.70
C GLN A 77 -11.05 20.79 -0.07
N LEU A 78 -9.72 20.86 -0.02
CA LEU A 78 -8.84 19.88 -0.62
C LEU A 78 -9.00 18.53 0.08
N GLU A 79 -8.99 18.51 1.41
CA GLU A 79 -9.23 17.30 2.22
C GLU A 79 -10.60 16.66 1.88
N GLN A 80 -11.66 17.46 1.79
CA GLN A 80 -12.98 16.97 1.36
C GLN A 80 -12.96 16.41 -0.06
N THR A 81 -12.25 17.05 -0.99
CA THR A 81 -12.11 16.59 -2.38
C THR A 81 -11.38 15.25 -2.44
N GLN A 82 -10.31 15.09 -1.66
CA GLN A 82 -9.55 13.83 -1.57
C GLN A 82 -10.39 12.71 -0.96
N ALA A 83 -11.20 12.99 0.08
CA ALA A 83 -12.14 12.02 0.63
C ALA A 83 -13.21 11.57 -0.39
N GLN A 84 -13.67 12.48 -1.24
CA GLN A 84 -14.58 12.15 -2.35
C GLN A 84 -13.90 11.26 -3.38
N MET A 85 -12.64 11.55 -3.74
CA MET A 85 -11.87 10.71 -4.67
C MET A 85 -11.73 9.27 -4.16
N LEU A 86 -11.33 9.09 -2.90
CA LEU A 86 -11.22 7.77 -2.26
C LEU A 86 -12.56 7.01 -2.28
N THR A 87 -13.67 7.72 -2.12
CA THR A 87 -15.01 7.12 -2.19
C THR A 87 -15.30 6.64 -3.62
N VAL A 88 -15.04 7.47 -4.63
CA VAL A 88 -15.24 7.10 -6.05
C VAL A 88 -14.37 5.91 -6.45
N GLU A 89 -13.11 5.88 -6.04
CA GLU A 89 -12.19 4.76 -6.29
C GLU A 89 -12.68 3.46 -5.67
N ARG A 90 -13.17 3.51 -4.42
CA ARG A 90 -13.79 2.36 -3.76
C ARG A 90 -15.01 1.84 -4.53
N GLU A 91 -15.86 2.74 -5.00
CA GLU A 91 -17.04 2.36 -5.79
C GLU A 91 -16.67 1.71 -7.13
N ILE A 92 -15.63 2.21 -7.81
CA ILE A 92 -15.11 1.57 -9.03
C ILE A 92 -14.69 0.12 -8.74
N SER A 93 -13.86 -0.08 -7.70
CA SER A 93 -13.39 -1.42 -7.31
C SER A 93 -14.55 -2.35 -6.90
N SER A 94 -15.55 -1.81 -6.19
CA SER A 94 -16.77 -2.53 -5.80
C SER A 94 -17.55 -3.03 -7.02
N ILE A 95 -17.76 -2.18 -8.03
CA ILE A 95 -18.45 -2.55 -9.27
C ILE A 95 -17.66 -3.58 -10.07
N GLU A 96 -16.33 -3.43 -10.15
CA GLU A 96 -15.45 -4.39 -10.82
C GLU A 96 -15.55 -5.78 -10.16
N THR A 97 -15.49 -5.83 -8.82
CA THR A 97 -15.67 -7.07 -8.04
C THR A 97 -17.07 -7.66 -8.23
N ALA A 98 -18.11 -6.84 -8.20
CA ALA A 98 -19.49 -7.29 -8.43
C ALA A 98 -19.67 -7.89 -9.84
N ASN A 99 -19.00 -7.34 -10.85
CA ASN A 99 -19.04 -7.89 -12.20
C ASN A 99 -18.38 -9.27 -12.29
N ILE A 100 -17.22 -9.46 -11.64
CA ILE A 100 -16.55 -10.76 -11.54
C ILE A 100 -17.46 -11.79 -10.84
N ASN A 101 -18.03 -11.43 -9.69
CA ASN A 101 -18.93 -12.30 -8.93
C ASN A 101 -20.15 -12.72 -9.76
N LYS A 102 -20.71 -11.80 -10.55
CA LYS A 102 -21.79 -12.10 -11.48
C LYS A 102 -21.37 -13.11 -12.54
N GLU A 103 -20.21 -12.92 -13.17
CA GLU A 103 -19.69 -13.85 -14.19
C GLU A 103 -19.44 -15.25 -13.61
N THR A 104 -18.91 -15.34 -12.38
CA THR A 104 -18.78 -16.62 -11.66
C THR A 104 -20.13 -17.29 -11.43
N LEU A 105 -21.13 -16.54 -10.95
CA LEU A 105 -22.48 -17.06 -10.75
C LEU A 105 -23.13 -17.53 -12.05
N ASP A 106 -22.96 -16.79 -13.14
CA ASP A 106 -23.47 -17.17 -14.46
C ASP A 106 -22.80 -18.47 -14.95
N ALA A 107 -21.49 -18.64 -14.73
CA ALA A 107 -20.77 -19.87 -15.04
C ALA A 107 -21.28 -21.05 -14.20
N MET A 108 -21.45 -20.86 -12.89
CA MET A 108 -22.01 -21.88 -11.99
C MET A 108 -23.44 -22.28 -12.39
N LYS A 109 -24.27 -21.31 -12.81
CA LYS A 109 -25.62 -21.58 -13.30
C LYS A 109 -25.60 -22.40 -14.58
N ASN A 110 -24.69 -22.11 -15.51
CA ASN A 110 -24.51 -22.91 -16.71
C ASN A 110 -24.04 -24.33 -16.38
N ALA A 111 -23.10 -24.48 -15.46
CA ALA A 111 -22.66 -25.79 -14.97
C ALA A 111 -23.81 -26.57 -14.32
N GLN A 112 -24.61 -25.93 -13.46
CA GLN A 112 -25.80 -26.52 -12.86
C GLN A 112 -26.81 -26.99 -13.92
N GLN A 113 -27.04 -26.19 -14.97
CA GLN A 113 -27.93 -26.58 -16.07
C GLN A 113 -27.37 -27.77 -16.86
N ALA A 114 -26.07 -27.80 -17.15
CA ALA A 114 -25.42 -28.95 -17.78
C ALA A 114 -25.56 -30.21 -16.91
N MET A 115 -25.30 -30.08 -15.60
CA MET A 115 -25.50 -31.16 -14.62
C MET A 115 -26.96 -31.63 -14.59
N LYS A 116 -27.94 -30.71 -14.61
CA LYS A 116 -29.35 -31.07 -14.73
C LYS A 116 -29.70 -31.79 -16.03
N LYS A 117 -29.00 -31.53 -17.14
CA LYS A 117 -29.20 -32.28 -18.39
C LYS A 117 -28.57 -33.67 -18.33
N ILE A 118 -27.36 -33.77 -17.77
CA ILE A 118 -26.67 -35.05 -17.53
C ILE A 118 -27.51 -35.95 -16.62
N HIS A 119 -28.01 -35.40 -15.51
CA HIS A 119 -28.75 -36.16 -14.49
C HIS A 119 -30.27 -36.18 -14.70
N GLY A 120 -30.84 -35.21 -15.43
CA GLY A 120 -32.28 -35.14 -15.68
C GLY A 120 -32.80 -36.23 -16.62
N GLY A 121 -31.90 -36.93 -17.33
CA GLY A 121 -32.20 -38.17 -18.05
C GLY A 121 -32.08 -39.44 -17.19
N LEU A 122 -31.50 -39.34 -16.00
CA LEU A 122 -31.39 -40.40 -14.99
C LEU A 122 -32.58 -40.31 -14.03
N THR A 123 -33.76 -40.74 -14.48
CA THR A 123 -34.90 -41.01 -13.57
C THR A 123 -34.52 -42.14 -12.60
N ILE A 124 -35.03 -42.15 -11.37
CA ILE A 124 -34.82 -43.23 -10.38
C ILE A 124 -35.03 -44.61 -11.01
N ASP A 125 -36.04 -44.77 -11.85
CA ASP A 125 -36.33 -46.04 -12.54
C ASP A 125 -35.21 -46.47 -13.51
N LYS A 126 -34.52 -45.52 -14.15
CA LYS A 126 -33.34 -45.82 -14.98
C LYS A 126 -32.11 -46.04 -14.14
N VAL A 127 -31.96 -45.34 -13.02
CA VAL A 127 -30.87 -45.57 -12.06
C VAL A 127 -30.98 -46.96 -11.46
N ASP A 128 -32.16 -47.44 -11.09
CA ASP A 128 -32.37 -48.80 -10.59
C ASP A 128 -31.99 -49.86 -11.64
N GLN A 129 -32.41 -49.66 -12.90
CA GLN A 129 -32.05 -50.55 -14.01
C GLN A 129 -30.55 -50.51 -14.33
N THR A 130 -29.93 -49.33 -14.27
CA THR A 130 -28.48 -49.18 -14.44
C THR A 130 -27.71 -49.74 -13.24
N MET A 131 -28.25 -49.66 -12.01
CA MET A 131 -27.63 -50.23 -10.81
C MET A 131 -27.77 -51.75 -10.75
N GLU A 132 -28.81 -52.33 -11.36
CA GLU A 132 -28.94 -53.77 -11.59
C GLU A 132 -27.89 -54.23 -12.62
N ASP A 133 -27.81 -53.57 -13.78
CA ASP A 133 -26.81 -53.83 -14.83
C ASP A 133 -25.37 -53.60 -14.30
N LEU A 134 -25.19 -52.61 -13.42
CA LEU A 134 -23.90 -52.26 -12.82
C LEU A 134 -23.56 -53.18 -11.65
N ARG A 135 -24.50 -53.75 -10.90
CA ARG A 135 -24.21 -54.85 -9.97
C ARG A 135 -23.74 -56.10 -10.70
N GLU A 136 -24.36 -56.42 -11.83
CA GLU A 136 -23.94 -57.53 -12.70
C GLU A 136 -22.54 -57.27 -13.29
N GLN A 137 -22.26 -56.04 -13.74
CA GLN A 137 -20.92 -55.66 -14.21
C GLN A 137 -19.89 -55.44 -13.11
N HIS A 138 -20.27 -55.04 -11.90
CA HIS A 138 -19.36 -54.85 -10.76
C HIS A 138 -19.00 -56.20 -10.13
N ALA A 139 -19.85 -57.23 -10.24
CA ALA A 139 -19.47 -58.60 -9.94
C ALA A 139 -18.38 -59.10 -10.92
N ILE A 140 -18.52 -58.80 -12.22
CA ILE A 140 -17.50 -59.09 -13.24
C ILE A 140 -16.25 -58.22 -13.01
N GLY A 141 -16.43 -56.97 -12.61
CA GLY A 141 -15.38 -56.00 -12.32
C GLY A 141 -14.60 -56.32 -11.05
N GLU A 142 -15.23 -56.86 -10.01
CA GLU A 142 -14.59 -57.40 -8.81
C GLU A 142 -13.82 -58.68 -9.14
N GLU A 143 -14.36 -59.57 -9.98
CA GLU A 143 -13.63 -60.76 -10.45
C GLU A 143 -12.40 -60.38 -11.29
N ILE A 144 -12.51 -59.34 -12.13
CA ILE A 144 -11.40 -58.78 -12.92
C ILE A 144 -10.41 -58.00 -12.03
N ALA A 145 -10.91 -57.18 -11.11
CA ALA A 145 -10.09 -56.41 -10.18
C ALA A 145 -9.35 -57.36 -9.24
N GLU A 146 -9.98 -58.40 -8.71
CA GLU A 146 -9.35 -59.44 -7.90
C GLU A 146 -8.30 -60.21 -8.72
N ALA A 147 -8.56 -60.48 -10.01
CA ALA A 147 -7.59 -61.04 -10.95
C ALA A 147 -6.43 -60.08 -11.32
N LEU A 148 -6.66 -58.76 -11.34
CA LEU A 148 -5.65 -57.72 -11.62
C LEU A 148 -4.86 -57.32 -10.36
N THR A 149 -5.49 -57.29 -9.18
CA THR A 149 -4.88 -56.95 -7.89
C THR A 149 -4.14 -58.12 -7.27
N GLN A 150 -4.42 -59.36 -7.69
CA GLN A 150 -3.45 -60.46 -7.50
C GLN A 150 -2.08 -60.14 -8.13
N GLY A 151 -2.04 -59.23 -9.12
CA GLY A 151 -0.81 -58.84 -9.81
C GLY A 151 -0.23 -57.46 -9.44
N ASN A 152 -0.94 -56.57 -8.75
CA ASN A 152 -0.49 -55.19 -8.57
C ASN A 152 -0.74 -54.64 -7.16
N VAL A 153 -0.17 -55.31 -6.16
CA VAL A 153 0.04 -54.75 -4.83
C VAL A 153 1.21 -53.77 -4.91
N GLY A 154 0.98 -52.52 -4.52
CA GLY A 154 2.05 -51.64 -4.04
C GLY A 154 2.47 -50.56 -5.01
N ASN A 155 1.70 -49.47 -5.07
CA ASN A 155 2.29 -48.14 -5.13
C ASN A 155 1.85 -47.42 -3.84
N SER A 156 2.44 -47.81 -2.72
CA SER A 156 2.49 -46.97 -1.53
C SER A 156 3.39 -45.78 -1.86
N VAL A 157 2.90 -44.57 -1.61
CA VAL A 157 3.73 -43.36 -1.67
C VAL A 157 4.90 -43.54 -0.70
N ASP A 158 6.12 -43.26 -1.17
CA ASP A 158 7.32 -43.37 -0.35
C ASP A 158 7.39 -42.16 0.59
N GLU A 159 7.18 -42.38 1.89
CA GLU A 159 7.22 -41.31 2.89
C GLU A 159 8.62 -40.70 3.01
N ASP A 160 9.67 -41.44 2.65
CA ASP A 160 11.05 -40.97 2.71
C ASP A 160 11.33 -39.89 1.64
N GLU A 161 10.74 -40.01 0.44
CA GLU A 161 10.85 -39.00 -0.64
C GLU A 161 10.17 -37.68 -0.25
N LEU A 162 9.05 -37.77 0.48
CA LEU A 162 8.32 -36.61 0.98
C LEU A 162 9.08 -35.89 2.11
N ASP A 163 9.76 -36.64 2.98
CA ASP A 163 10.56 -36.08 4.07
C ASP A 163 11.81 -35.37 3.55
N ASP A 164 12.45 -35.90 2.50
CA ASP A 164 13.58 -35.24 1.85
C ASP A 164 13.17 -33.92 1.17
N GLU A 165 12.03 -33.90 0.46
CA GLU A 165 11.49 -32.67 -0.15
C GLU A 165 11.12 -31.62 0.92
N LEU A 166 10.60 -32.07 2.06
CA LEU A 166 10.27 -31.20 3.19
C LEU A 166 11.53 -30.58 3.84
N ASN A 167 12.61 -31.34 3.93
CA ASN A 167 13.88 -30.87 4.51
C ASN A 167 14.54 -29.79 3.63
N GLU A 168 14.48 -29.94 2.31
CA GLU A 168 15.02 -28.95 1.37
C GLU A 168 14.32 -27.59 1.52
N LEU A 169 12.98 -27.58 1.63
CA LEU A 169 12.19 -26.37 1.85
C LEU A 169 12.52 -25.65 3.17
N GLN A 170 12.85 -26.39 4.23
CA GLN A 170 13.22 -25.80 5.53
C GLN A 170 14.59 -25.12 5.48
N GLN A 171 15.54 -25.70 4.75
CA GLN A 171 16.89 -25.14 4.62
C GLN A 171 16.87 -23.82 3.83
N GLU A 172 16.09 -23.73 2.75
CA GLU A 172 15.91 -22.49 1.99
C GLU A 172 15.37 -21.33 2.87
N GLU A 173 14.46 -21.62 3.80
CA GLU A 173 13.91 -20.63 4.72
C GLU A 173 14.95 -20.12 5.73
N LEU A 174 15.81 -21.01 6.23
CA LEU A 174 16.88 -20.67 7.17
C LEU A 174 17.96 -19.81 6.51
N ASP A 175 18.40 -20.17 5.31
CA ASP A 175 19.40 -19.40 4.56
C ASP A 175 18.89 -17.98 4.26
N THR A 176 17.60 -17.86 3.92
CA THR A 176 16.92 -16.57 3.74
C THR A 176 16.92 -15.72 5.02
N LYS A 177 16.81 -16.33 6.20
CA LYS A 177 16.85 -15.62 7.49
C LYS A 177 18.27 -15.19 7.86
N MET A 178 19.28 -16.02 7.58
CA MET A 178 20.68 -15.71 7.88
C MET A 178 21.22 -14.55 7.03
N LEU A 179 20.81 -14.44 5.76
CA LEU A 179 21.15 -13.30 4.90
C LEU A 179 20.62 -11.95 5.41
N LYS A 180 19.64 -11.95 6.31
CA LYS A 180 19.04 -10.72 6.87
C LYS A 180 19.71 -10.21 8.16
N THR A 181 20.56 -10.99 8.82
CA THR A 181 21.24 -10.59 10.07
C THR A 181 22.73 -10.28 9.82
N GLY A 182 23.04 -9.01 9.50
CA GLY A 182 24.40 -8.54 9.19
C GLY A 182 25.37 -8.53 10.38
N THR A 183 26.67 -8.57 10.08
CA THR A 183 27.81 -8.70 11.00
C THR A 183 28.05 -7.44 11.85
N VAL A 184 28.45 -7.60 13.12
CA VAL A 184 28.85 -6.51 14.03
C VAL A 184 30.34 -6.64 14.39
N PRO A 185 31.19 -5.60 14.25
CA PRO A 185 32.61 -5.68 14.61
C PRO A 185 32.84 -5.41 16.11
N VAL A 186 33.64 -6.29 16.74
CA VAL A 186 34.04 -6.24 18.16
C VAL A 186 35.16 -5.21 18.38
N SER A 187 34.98 -4.33 19.37
CA SER A 187 35.97 -3.34 19.84
C SER A 187 37.17 -3.97 20.53
N ASP A 188 38.38 -3.50 20.23
CA ASP A 188 39.62 -3.85 20.92
C ASP A 188 40.06 -2.70 21.84
N GLN A 189 39.94 -2.89 23.15
CA GLN A 189 40.44 -1.98 24.20
C GLN A 189 41.57 -2.68 24.95
N VAL A 190 42.84 -2.26 24.82
CA VAL A 190 43.85 -2.44 25.89
C VAL A 190 45.00 -1.41 25.78
N GLN A 191 45.44 -0.87 26.94
CA GLN A 191 46.77 -0.29 27.27
C GLN A 191 47.08 1.22 27.06
N ARG A 192 46.92 2.05 28.10
CA ARG A 192 47.99 2.45 29.08
C ARG A 192 47.54 3.58 30.03
N MET A 193 47.91 3.43 31.30
CA MET A 193 47.55 4.25 32.48
C MET A 193 48.26 5.63 32.58
N PRO A 194 47.79 6.57 33.44
CA PRO A 194 48.27 7.95 33.48
C PRO A 194 49.51 8.14 34.39
N SER A 195 50.37 9.10 34.03
CA SER A 195 51.50 9.56 34.84
C SER A 195 51.15 10.87 35.53
N VAL A 196 51.21 10.89 36.87
CA VAL A 196 51.03 12.05 37.74
C VAL A 196 52.30 12.91 37.75
N GLY A 197 52.15 14.23 37.54
CA GLY A 197 53.19 15.24 37.72
C GLY A 197 52.74 16.27 38.77
N ASN A 198 53.57 16.43 39.78
CA ASN A 198 53.34 17.01 41.09
C ASN A 198 53.58 18.53 41.09
N GLN A 199 52.72 19.34 41.73
CA GLN A 199 53.14 20.50 42.54
C GLN A 199 51.99 21.10 43.36
N GLU A 200 52.37 21.53 44.57
CA GLU A 200 51.56 21.56 45.78
C GLU A 200 50.84 22.89 46.07
N SER A 201 49.70 22.75 46.74
CA SER A 201 49.23 23.52 47.90
C SER A 201 48.83 25.00 47.74
N LYS A 202 47.57 25.31 48.06
CA LYS A 202 47.18 25.85 49.38
C LYS A 202 45.66 25.89 49.57
N LEU A 203 45.23 25.29 50.67
CA LEU A 203 43.90 25.36 51.27
C LEU A 203 43.64 26.76 51.88
N PHE A 204 42.47 27.35 51.61
CA PHE A 204 41.76 28.12 52.65
C PHE A 204 40.23 28.13 52.44
N PHE A 205 39.61 27.47 53.39
CA PHE A 205 38.23 27.43 53.88
C PHE A 205 37.26 28.62 53.67
N ILE A 206 35.99 28.22 53.42
CA ILE A 206 34.72 28.61 54.11
C ILE A 206 33.83 29.74 53.54
N TYR A 207 32.58 29.30 53.26
CA TYR A 207 31.26 29.94 53.31
C TYR A 207 31.11 31.47 53.24
N GLY A 208 30.28 31.93 52.31
CA GLY A 208 29.54 33.19 52.51
C GLY A 208 29.02 33.84 51.23
N SER A 209 27.71 33.67 50.99
CA SER A 209 26.79 34.57 50.29
C SER A 209 27.32 35.95 49.85
N THR A 210 27.10 36.34 48.59
CA THR A 210 26.24 37.49 48.22
C THR A 210 26.29 37.77 46.70
N ARG A 211 25.10 38.03 46.14
CA ARG A 211 24.81 38.43 44.76
C ARG A 211 25.60 39.67 44.33
N MET A 212 25.89 39.77 43.03
CA MET A 212 25.70 40.96 42.16
C MET A 212 26.29 40.63 40.78
N PHE A 213 25.44 40.52 39.76
CA PHE A 213 25.87 40.36 38.36
C PHE A 213 25.37 41.58 37.57
N SER A 214 26.30 42.36 37.03
CA SER A 214 26.04 43.39 36.01
C SER A 214 27.30 43.64 35.18
N ALA A 215 27.05 43.76 33.87
CA ALA A 215 27.81 44.41 32.81
C ALA A 215 29.06 43.72 32.20
N ASP A 216 28.84 43.25 30.96
CA ASP A 216 29.62 43.47 29.72
C ASP A 216 31.15 43.29 29.70
N THR A 217 31.64 42.34 28.87
CA THR A 217 32.19 42.62 27.52
C THR A 217 32.84 41.35 26.87
N GLN A 218 32.34 41.03 25.68
CA GLN A 218 32.91 40.40 24.46
C GLN A 218 34.21 39.54 24.40
N THR A 219 34.16 38.64 23.38
CA THR A 219 35.23 37.95 22.58
C THR A 219 35.65 36.56 23.11
N VAL A 220 35.77 35.45 22.34
CA VAL A 220 36.37 35.22 21.01
C VAL A 220 35.83 33.92 20.34
N LYS A 221 35.52 34.03 19.04
CA LYS A 221 35.59 33.11 17.86
C LYS A 221 35.63 31.57 18.03
N GLY A 222 34.67 30.93 17.35
CA GLY A 222 34.76 29.55 16.86
C GLY A 222 35.48 29.42 15.50
N LYS A 223 35.96 28.21 15.21
CA LYS A 223 36.44 27.74 13.91
C LYS A 223 36.30 26.22 13.84
N ALA A 224 35.45 25.72 12.95
CA ALA A 224 35.62 24.50 12.14
C ALA A 224 34.26 24.08 11.54
N GLN A 225 33.72 24.90 10.63
CA GLN A 225 32.58 24.53 9.78
C GLN A 225 32.62 25.36 8.49
N GLN A 226 33.78 25.37 7.82
CA GLN A 226 34.02 26.16 6.61
C GLN A 226 35.04 25.49 5.68
N VAL A 227 35.08 24.15 5.66
CA VAL A 227 35.94 23.40 4.74
C VAL A 227 35.12 22.49 3.81
N GLU A 228 33.90 22.08 4.20
CA GLU A 228 33.04 21.25 3.33
C GLU A 228 32.16 22.05 2.36
N GLU A 229 31.81 23.32 2.65
CA GLU A 229 30.92 24.11 1.78
C GLU A 229 31.61 24.64 0.51
N ASP A 230 32.93 24.84 0.52
CA ASP A 230 33.66 25.38 -0.65
C ASP A 230 33.84 24.32 -1.76
N ASP A 231 33.95 23.03 -1.41
CA ASP A 231 34.15 21.95 -2.38
C ASP A 231 32.87 21.63 -3.17
N GLU A 232 31.68 21.72 -2.55
CA GLU A 232 30.40 21.44 -3.21
C GLU A 232 29.99 22.54 -4.21
N GLU A 233 30.37 23.80 -3.95
CA GLU A 233 30.03 24.94 -4.83
C GLU A 233 30.89 24.99 -6.11
N GLU A 234 32.13 24.48 -6.06
CA GLU A 234 32.98 24.31 -7.24
C GLU A 234 32.49 23.18 -8.16
N GLU A 235 31.97 22.08 -7.61
CA GLU A 235 31.42 20.97 -8.41
C GLU A 235 30.15 21.39 -9.19
N LEU A 236 29.27 22.18 -8.56
CA LEU A 236 28.07 22.71 -9.21
C LEU A 236 28.38 23.65 -10.38
N ARG A 237 29.43 24.47 -10.27
CA ARG A 237 29.86 25.35 -11.38
C ARG A 237 30.44 24.58 -12.55
N LYS A 238 31.18 23.49 -12.27
CA LYS A 238 31.77 22.64 -13.31
C LYS A 238 30.69 21.93 -14.13
N LEU A 239 29.62 21.46 -13.46
CA LEU A 239 28.47 20.82 -14.10
C LEU A 239 27.63 21.78 -14.95
N GLN A 240 27.49 23.04 -14.50
CA GLN A 240 26.79 24.07 -15.27
C GLN A 240 27.57 24.52 -16.52
N ALA A 241 28.91 24.52 -16.47
CA ALA A 241 29.75 24.84 -17.62
C ALA A 241 29.73 23.73 -18.68
N GLU A 242 29.55 22.47 -18.30
CA GLU A 242 29.48 21.32 -19.22
C GLU A 242 28.16 21.26 -19.99
N MET A 243 27.06 21.77 -19.44
CA MET A 243 25.76 21.85 -20.14
C MET A 243 25.62 23.04 -21.10
N ALA A 244 26.56 23.99 -21.08
CA ALA A 244 26.50 25.23 -21.87
C ALA A 244 27.41 25.22 -23.12
N MET A 245 28.07 24.10 -23.42
CA MET A 245 28.78 23.82 -24.69
C MET A 245 28.02 22.77 -25.51
#